data_AF-F7XBS6-F1
#
_entry.id   AF-F7XBS6-F1
#
_cell.length_a   1.000
_cell.length_b   1.000
_cell.length_c   1.000
_cell.angle_alpha   90.00
_cell.angle_beta   90.00
_cell.angle_gamma   90.00
#
_symmetry.space_group_name_H-M   'P 1'
#
loop_
_entity.id
_entity.type
_entity.pdbx_description
1 polymer ?
#
loop_
_entity_poly.entity_id
_entity_poly.type
_entity_poly.pdbx_seq_one_letter_code
_entity_poly.pdbx_strand_id
1 'polypeptide(L)' 'MAMRSNLLIAIDQRVRSWQVTQAEAARRLGITQPRLNDLLRGRITNFSLDTLINLASQAGLTVRLDIAEAA' A
#
# COMPACT_ATOMS: atom_id res chain seq x y z
N MET A 1 -6.06 14.21 -1.69
CA MET A 1 -4.80 13.72 -1.06
C MET A 1 -5.01 12.60 -0.04
N ALA A 2 -6.06 12.64 0.79
CA ALA A 2 -6.26 11.68 1.89
C ALA A 2 -6.34 10.20 1.47
N MET A 3 -6.95 9.87 0.32
CA MET A 3 -7.16 8.46 -0.03
C MET A 3 -5.86 7.69 -0.27
N ARG A 4 -4.93 8.25 -1.07
CA ARG A 4 -3.64 7.58 -1.30
C ARG A 4 -2.84 7.44 -0.02
N SER A 5 -2.87 8.44 0.87
CA SER A 5 -2.14 8.37 2.14
C SER A 5 -2.74 7.30 3.04
N ASN A 6 -4.07 7.20 3.10
CA ASN A 6 -4.76 6.19 3.88
C ASN A 6 -4.42 4.78 3.40
N LEU A 7 -4.44 4.55 2.09
CA LEU A 7 -4.01 3.27 1.51
C LEU A 7 -2.56 2.96 1.83
N LEU A 8 -1.64 3.90 1.63
CA LEU A 8 -0.22 3.68 1.90
C LEU A 8 0.02 3.31 3.37
N ILE A 9 -0.62 4.03 4.31
CA ILE A 9 -0.52 3.77 5.75
C ILE A 9 -1.08 2.39 6.09
N ALA A 10 -2.26 2.04 5.56
CA ALA A 10 -2.86 0.73 5.82
C ALA A 10 -1.98 -0.42 5.29
N ILE A 11 -1.38 -0.25 4.11
CA ILE A 11 -0.44 -1.24 3.55
C ILE A 11 0.82 -1.33 4.40
N ASP A 12 1.43 -0.20 4.78
CA ASP A 12 2.62 -0.18 5.64
C ASP A 12 2.37 -0.90 6.98
N GLN A 13 1.26 -0.60 7.65
CA GLN A 13 0.86 -1.27 8.89
C GLN A 13 0.66 -2.77 8.68
N ARG A 14 -0.02 -3.16 7.60
CA ARG A 14 -0.25 -4.56 7.27
C ARG A 14 1.06 -5.30 7.00
N VAL A 15 1.97 -4.71 6.24
CA VAL A 15 3.28 -5.30 5.94
C VAL A 15 4.11 -5.46 7.22
N ARG A 16 4.14 -4.44 8.10
CA ARG A 16 4.84 -4.51 9.38
C ARG A 16 4.29 -5.62 10.30
N SER A 17 2.98 -5.90 10.23
CA SER A 17 2.36 -6.98 11.00
C SER A 17 2.83 -8.39 10.61
N TRP A 18 3.43 -8.56 9.42
CA TRP A 18 3.88 -9.88 8.98
C TRP A 18 5.13 -10.39 9.69
N GLN A 19 5.91 -9.51 10.34
CA GLN A 19 7.12 -9.87 11.07
C GLN A 19 8.12 -10.70 10.23
N VAL A 20 8.21 -10.41 8.93
CA VAL A 20 9.14 -11.03 7.98
C VAL A 20 10.18 -10.04 7.48
N THR A 21 11.22 -10.53 6.81
CA THR A 21 12.21 -9.68 6.16
C THR A 21 11.57 -8.82 5.06
N GLN A 22 12.20 -7.69 4.72
CA GLN A 22 11.74 -6.85 3.60
C GLN A 22 11.75 -7.62 2.26
N ALA A 23 12.72 -8.53 2.06
CA ALA A 23 12.76 -9.39 0.89
C ALA A 23 11.51 -10.28 0.76
N GLU A 24 11.10 -10.90 1.86
CA GLU A 24 9.91 -11.75 1.89
C GLU A 24 8.62 -10.93 1.76
N ALA A 25 8.53 -9.77 2.42
CA ALA A 25 7.40 -8.86 2.26
C ALA A 25 7.25 -8.38 0.81
N ALA A 26 8.35 -8.04 0.15
CA ALA A 26 8.35 -7.63 -1.25
C ALA A 26 7.87 -8.76 -2.15
N ARG A 27 8.31 -10.00 -1.90
CA ARG A 27 7.85 -11.20 -2.61
C ARG A 27 6.35 -11.45 -2.42
N ARG A 28 5.82 -11.33 -1.20
CA ARG A 28 4.38 -11.47 -0.90
C ARG A 28 3.54 -10.43 -1.63
N LEU A 29 4.03 -9.20 -1.71
CA LEU A 29 3.42 -8.11 -2.47
C LEU A 29 3.70 -8.18 -3.98
N GLY A 30 4.49 -9.14 -4.48
CA GLY A 30 4.83 -9.21 -5.90
C GLY A 30 5.57 -7.98 -6.44
N ILE A 31 6.33 -7.26 -5.60
CA ILE A 31 7.11 -6.09 -5.97
C ILE A 31 8.60 -6.27 -5.67
N THR A 32 9.43 -5.37 -6.19
CA THR A 32 10.86 -5.34 -5.88
C THR A 32 11.12 -4.78 -4.47
N GLN A 33 12.25 -5.14 -3.86
CA GLN A 33 12.64 -4.60 -2.56
C GLN A 33 12.80 -3.07 -2.54
N PRO A 34 13.41 -2.40 -3.56
CA PRO A 34 13.44 -0.95 -3.60
C PRO A 34 12.05 -0.32 -3.59
N ARG A 35 11.09 -0.93 -4.31
CA ARG A 35 9.70 -0.47 -4.34
C ARG A 35 9.02 -0.63 -2.99
N LEU A 36 9.26 -1.73 -2.28
CA LEU A 36 8.80 -1.89 -0.91
C LEU A 36 9.39 -0.81 0.01
N ASN A 37 10.67 -0.49 -0.16
CA ASN A 37 11.35 0.51 0.67
C ASN A 37 10.73 1.91 0.48
N ASP A 38 10.40 2.28 -0.76
CA ASP A 38 9.65 3.50 -1.05
C ASP A 38 8.30 3.54 -0.33
N LEU A 39 7.59 2.40 -0.29
CA LEU A 39 6.31 2.27 0.41
C LEU A 39 6.49 2.46 1.92
N LEU A 40 7.43 1.74 2.54
CA LEU A 40 7.69 1.79 3.99
C LEU A 40 8.25 3.14 4.46
N ARG A 41 8.84 3.93 3.56
CA ARG A 41 9.29 5.31 3.82
C ARG A 41 8.24 6.36 3.51
N GLY A 42 7.03 5.96 3.10
CA GLY A 42 5.95 6.90 2.81
C GLY A 42 6.15 7.75 1.57
N ARG A 43 6.92 7.29 0.57
CA ARG A 43 7.14 8.03 -0.70
C ARG A 43 5.90 7.98 -1.60
N ILE A 44 4.81 8.58 -1.14
CA ILE A 44 3.48 8.55 -1.76
C ILE A 44 3.45 9.06 -3.20
N THR A 45 4.34 9.98 -3.57
CA THR A 45 4.48 10.51 -4.93
C THR A 45 4.87 9.43 -5.93
N ASN A 46 5.53 8.37 -5.47
CA ASN A 46 5.97 7.28 -6.33
C ASN A 46 4.83 6.29 -6.66
N PHE A 47 3.66 6.42 -6.03
CA PHE A 47 2.56 5.46 -6.17
C PHE A 47 1.30 6.15 -6.73
N SER A 48 0.76 5.58 -7.82
CA SER A 48 -0.58 5.91 -8.28
C SER A 48 -1.63 5.33 -7.32
N LEU A 49 -2.87 5.86 -7.37
CA LEU A 49 -3.98 5.28 -6.60
C LEU A 49 -4.20 3.80 -6.96
N ASP A 50 -4.21 3.50 -8.25
CA ASP A 50 -4.38 2.14 -8.79
C ASP A 50 -3.30 1.17 -8.27
N THR A 51 -2.04 1.62 -8.20
CA THR A 51 -0.95 0.82 -7.62
C THR A 51 -1.22 0.50 -6.16
N LEU A 52 -1.70 1.49 -5.39
CA LEU A 52 -1.98 1.29 -3.96
C LEU A 52 -3.18 0.37 -3.75
N ILE A 53 -4.21 0.43 -4.59
CA ILE A 53 -5.35 -0.50 -4.53
C ILE A 53 -4.87 -1.93 -4.79
N ASN A 54 -4.03 -2.15 -5.82
CA ASN A 54 -3.48 -3.46 -6.12
C ASN A 54 -2.59 -4.01 -4.98
N LEU A 55 -1.74 -3.17 -4.40
CA LEU A 55 -0.90 -3.53 -3.26
C LEU A 55 -1.72 -3.85 -2.00
N ALA A 56 -2.81 -3.13 -1.75
CA ALA A 56 -3.73 -3.42 -0.66
C ALA A 56 -4.35 -4.81 -0.83
N SER A 57 -4.83 -5.14 -2.03
CA SER A 57 -5.35 -6.47 -2.36
C SER A 57 -4.29 -7.57 -2.15
N GLN A 58 -3.06 -7.36 -2.62
CA GLN A 58 -1.94 -8.30 -2.40
C GLN A 58 -1.55 -8.43 -0.92
N ALA A 59 -1.75 -7.36 -0.13
CA ALA A 59 -1.54 -7.40 1.32
C ALA A 59 -2.67 -8.13 2.08
N GLY A 60 -3.70 -8.60 1.37
CA GLY A 60 -4.88 -9.24 1.94
C GLY A 60 -5.85 -8.24 2.60
N LEU A 61 -5.84 -6.98 2.16
CA LEU A 61 -6.76 -5.95 2.61
C LEU A 61 -7.93 -5.82 1.63
N THR A 62 -9.12 -5.52 2.16
CA THR A 62 -10.27 -5.14 1.33
C THR A 62 -10.38 -3.62 1.29
N VAL A 63 -10.43 -3.05 0.08
CA VAL A 63 -10.61 -1.61 -0.13
C VAL A 63 -12.10 -1.33 -0.39
N ARG A 64 -12.67 -0.37 0.36
CA ARG A 64 -13.99 0.19 0.10
C ARG A 64 -13.85 1.63 -0.38
N LEU A 65 -14.62 1.97 -1.40
CA LEU A 65 -14.64 3.27 -2.05
C LEU A 65 -16.05 3.83 -1.95
N ASP A 66 -16.19 4.97 -1.29
CA ASP A 66 -17.45 5.70 -1.18
C ASP A 66 -17.38 6.96 -2.04
N ILE A 67 -18.33 7.12 -2.96
CA ILE A 67 -18.45 8.28 -3.84
C ILE A 67 -19.71 9.04 -3.42
N ALA A 68 -19.56 10.34 -3.19
CA ALA A 68 -20.66 11.23 -2.79
C ALA A 68 -20.81 12.36 -3.80
N GLU A 69 -22.01 12.95 -3.85
CA GLU A 69 -22.26 14.13 -4.67
C GLU A 69 -21.43 15.33 -4.19
N ALA A 70 -20.98 16.14 -5.14
CA ALA A 70 -20.32 17.40 -4.81
C ALA A 70 -21.37 18.39 -4.29
N ALA A 71 -21.06 19.06 -3.18
CA ALA A 71 -21.87 20.14 -2.61
C ALA A 71 -21.85 21.40 -3.47
#